data_AF-A0A378A3W5-F1
#
_entry.id   AF-A0A378A3W5-F1
#
_cell.length_a   1.000
_cell.length_b   1.000
_cell.length_c   1.000
_cell.angle_alpha   90.00
_cell.angle_beta   90.00
_cell.angle_gamma   90.00
#
_symmetry.space_group_name_H-M   'P 1'
#
loop_
_entity.id
_entity.type
_entity.pdbx_description
1 polymer ?
#
loop_
_entity_poly.entity_id
_entity_poly.type
_entity_poly.pdbx_seq_one_letter_code
_entity_poly.pdbx_strand_id
1 'polypeptide(L)'
;MGYKGLDALSRLSVPLMFVLLMVSMYLALHHAGGWQAMTRIAPSDTMTWSAAITMVFGTFASGATQATNWTRLANSSRTAILASMGSFLIGNGLMIVAGAWCAIVYQQADIVEVLILQGLSVAAVIMLCLNLLTIQGPTIYNVSAAACHLLRSERRRTLTLAAAGVGIVLAIGGMYEMLIPFLVLLGSIIPPIGGVILADYWFARGGRYPLLQNARLPRFNWLGLGAYATGAVVAYLSPWIAPLVGISVSALVYIALTLLSKRQPAAVAEQEP
;
A
#
# COMPACT_ATOMS: atom_id res chain seq x y z
N MET A 1 -7.59 26.43 -4.16
CA MET A 1 -8.54 25.71 -5.04
C MET A 1 -8.42 24.19 -4.84
N GLY A 2 -8.53 23.68 -3.61
CA GLY A 2 -8.01 22.34 -3.26
C GLY A 2 -9.02 21.20 -3.34
N TYR A 3 -9.99 21.16 -2.42
CA TYR A 3 -10.82 19.97 -2.21
C TYR A 3 -12.03 19.88 -3.16
N LYS A 4 -12.76 20.99 -3.36
CA LYS A 4 -13.99 21.00 -4.19
C LYS A 4 -13.73 20.72 -5.68
N GLY A 5 -12.60 21.19 -6.22
CA GLY A 5 -12.20 20.95 -7.61
C GLY A 5 -11.75 19.51 -7.84
N LEU A 6 -10.95 18.95 -6.92
CA LEU A 6 -10.56 17.54 -6.94
C LEU A 6 -11.76 16.61 -6.77
N ASP A 7 -12.72 16.97 -5.92
CA ASP A 7 -13.92 16.18 -5.67
C ASP A 7 -14.88 16.19 -6.88
N ALA A 8 -15.06 17.34 -7.55
CA ALA A 8 -15.81 17.40 -8.80
C ALA A 8 -15.11 16.62 -9.93
N LEU A 9 -13.79 16.74 -10.04
CA LEU A 9 -12.99 15.99 -11.01
C LEU A 9 -13.09 14.48 -10.75
N SER A 10 -12.98 14.04 -9.50
CA SER A 10 -13.04 12.62 -9.13
C SER A 10 -14.43 12.02 -9.43
N ARG A 11 -15.50 12.78 -9.17
CA ARG A 11 -16.88 12.36 -9.48
C ARG A 11 -17.13 12.11 -10.97
N LEU A 12 -16.45 12.84 -11.85
CA LEU A 12 -16.51 12.60 -13.30
C LEU A 12 -15.49 11.55 -13.77
N SER A 13 -14.28 11.58 -13.20
CA SER A 13 -13.17 10.74 -13.63
C SER A 13 -13.42 9.27 -13.34
N VAL A 14 -13.91 8.94 -12.15
CA VAL A 14 -14.07 7.54 -11.72
C VAL A 14 -15.08 6.78 -12.62
N PRO A 15 -16.29 7.29 -12.91
CA PRO A 15 -17.20 6.64 -13.85
C PRO A 15 -16.63 6.54 -15.27
N LEU A 16 -15.95 7.58 -15.75
CA LEU A 16 -15.38 7.59 -17.09
C LEU A 16 -14.26 6.54 -17.22
N MET A 17 -13.36 6.47 -16.25
CA MET A 17 -12.30 5.46 -16.19
C MET A 17 -12.89 4.05 -16.11
N PHE A 18 -13.96 3.86 -15.34
CA PHE A 18 -14.68 2.58 -15.27
C PHE A 18 -15.25 2.18 -16.64
N VAL A 19 -15.93 3.09 -17.34
CA VAL A 19 -16.47 2.82 -18.68
C VAL A 19 -15.35 2.46 -19.66
N LEU A 20 -14.25 3.22 -19.66
CA LEU A 20 -13.10 2.93 -20.53
C LEU A 20 -12.48 1.57 -20.22
N LEU A 21 -12.39 1.20 -18.95
CA LEU A 21 -11.91 -0.11 -18.51
C LEU A 21 -12.80 -1.24 -19.06
N MET A 22 -14.12 -1.10 -18.93
CA MET A 22 -15.09 -2.09 -19.43
C MET A 22 -15.04 -2.21 -20.96
N VAL A 23 -14.93 -1.08 -21.67
CA VAL A 23 -14.76 -1.06 -23.13
C VAL A 23 -13.45 -1.73 -23.54
N SER A 24 -12.35 -1.45 -22.83
CA SER A 24 -11.06 -2.07 -23.09
C SER A 24 -11.08 -3.59 -22.89
N MET A 25 -11.73 -4.08 -21.83
CA MET A 25 -11.91 -5.52 -21.61
C MET A 25 -12.74 -6.18 -22.73
N TYR A 26 -13.79 -5.50 -23.20
CA TYR A 26 -14.59 -5.98 -24.32
C TYR A 26 -13.79 -6.07 -25.63
N LEU A 27 -13.01 -5.03 -25.95
CA LEU A 27 -12.10 -5.01 -27.10
C LEU A 27 -11.03 -6.09 -27.00
N ALA A 28 -10.45 -6.30 -25.82
CA ALA A 28 -9.48 -7.36 -25.58
C ALA A 28 -10.05 -8.75 -25.86
N LEU A 29 -11.27 -9.03 -25.38
CA LEU A 29 -11.95 -10.29 -25.64
C LEU A 29 -12.20 -10.51 -27.15
N HIS A 30 -12.60 -9.45 -27.85
CA HIS A 30 -12.88 -9.55 -29.27
C HIS A 30 -11.61 -9.75 -30.10
N HIS A 31 -10.53 -9.00 -29.80
CA HIS A 31 -9.22 -9.16 -30.44
C HIS A 31 -8.59 -10.53 -30.18
N ALA A 32 -8.79 -11.11 -28.99
CA ALA A 32 -8.31 -12.45 -28.70
C ALA A 32 -9.01 -13.55 -29.53
N GLY A 33 -10.12 -13.26 -30.20
CA GLY A 33 -10.94 -14.26 -30.90
C GLY A 33 -11.93 -15.00 -29.98
N GLY A 34 -12.27 -14.40 -28.83
CA GLY A 34 -13.22 -14.95 -27.85
C GLY A 34 -12.57 -15.62 -26.65
N TRP A 35 -13.39 -15.99 -25.66
CA TRP A 35 -12.95 -16.49 -24.35
C TRP A 35 -12.04 -17.73 -24.46
N GLN A 36 -12.35 -18.62 -25.39
CA GLN A 36 -11.65 -19.89 -25.55
C GLN A 36 -10.24 -19.75 -26.16
N ALA A 37 -9.99 -18.67 -26.89
CA ALA A 37 -8.67 -18.35 -27.42
C ALA A 37 -7.80 -17.66 -26.36
N MET A 38 -8.42 -16.84 -25.50
CA MET A 38 -7.72 -16.18 -24.38
C MET A 38 -7.11 -17.17 -23.39
N THR A 39 -7.80 -18.28 -23.09
CA THR A 39 -7.30 -19.31 -22.17
C THR A 39 -6.17 -20.16 -22.73
N ARG A 40 -5.84 -20.02 -24.02
CA ARG A 40 -4.74 -20.73 -24.69
C ARG A 40 -3.46 -19.91 -24.78
N ILE A 41 -3.49 -18.64 -24.36
CA ILE A 41 -2.32 -17.76 -24.37
C ILE A 41 -1.35 -18.25 -23.29
N ALA A 42 -0.17 -18.70 -23.70
CA ALA A 42 0.87 -19.17 -22.80
C ALA A 42 1.55 -17.97 -22.10
N PRO A 43 1.81 -18.04 -20.79
CA PRO A 43 2.63 -17.04 -20.10
C PRO A 43 4.04 -17.00 -20.68
N SER A 44 4.54 -15.80 -20.99
CA SER A 44 5.91 -15.56 -21.45
C SER A 44 6.92 -15.68 -20.31
N ASP A 45 6.55 -15.20 -19.12
CA ASP A 45 7.41 -15.16 -17.93
C ASP A 45 6.83 -15.97 -16.78
N THR A 46 7.74 -16.62 -16.02
CA THR A 46 7.37 -17.36 -14.83
C THR A 46 7.71 -16.57 -13.57
N MET A 47 6.77 -16.52 -12.63
CA MET A 47 6.98 -15.93 -11.31
C MET A 47 6.59 -16.95 -10.23
N THR A 48 7.32 -16.93 -9.11
CA THR A 48 6.96 -17.78 -7.97
C THR A 48 5.63 -17.34 -7.35
N TRP A 49 4.86 -18.29 -6.85
CA TRP A 49 3.60 -18.01 -6.17
C TRP A 49 3.77 -17.09 -4.95
N SER A 50 4.89 -17.23 -4.24
CA SER A 50 5.23 -16.37 -3.10
C SER A 50 5.51 -14.93 -3.51
N ALA A 51 6.22 -14.70 -4.63
CA ALA A 51 6.46 -13.36 -5.17
C ALA A 51 5.14 -12.73 -5.64
N ALA A 52 4.27 -13.49 -6.31
CA ALA A 52 2.96 -13.02 -6.77
C ALA A 52 2.12 -12.46 -5.61
N ILE A 53 1.96 -13.26 -4.54
CA ILE A 53 1.22 -12.83 -3.35
C ILE A 53 1.90 -11.62 -2.70
N THR A 54 3.22 -11.65 -2.57
CA THR A 54 3.98 -10.57 -1.93
C THR A 54 3.84 -9.25 -2.68
N MET A 55 3.82 -9.26 -4.02
CA MET A 55 3.57 -8.06 -4.82
C MET A 55 2.16 -7.52 -4.61
N VAL A 56 1.14 -8.40 -4.58
CA VAL A 56 -0.24 -7.96 -4.29
C VAL A 56 -0.30 -7.27 -2.93
N PHE A 57 0.32 -7.86 -1.91
CA PHE A 57 0.44 -7.21 -0.60
C PHE A 57 1.21 -5.88 -0.69
N GLY A 58 2.34 -5.85 -1.41
CA GLY A 58 3.16 -4.65 -1.58
C GLY A 58 2.43 -3.48 -2.23
N THR A 59 1.65 -3.74 -3.29
CA THR A 59 0.83 -2.74 -3.99
C THR A 59 -0.13 -2.05 -3.04
N PHE A 60 -0.71 -2.79 -2.09
CA PHE A 60 -1.72 -2.25 -1.18
C PHE A 60 -1.20 -1.96 0.23
N ALA A 61 0.05 -2.31 0.56
CA ALA A 61 0.60 -2.17 1.90
C ALA A 61 0.57 -0.71 2.37
N SER A 62 1.00 0.21 1.51
CA SER A 62 0.96 1.66 1.79
C SER A 62 -0.48 2.16 1.98
N GLY A 63 -1.42 1.75 1.13
CA GLY A 63 -2.84 2.11 1.27
C GLY A 63 -3.45 1.56 2.57
N ALA A 64 -3.13 0.32 2.92
CA ALA A 64 -3.63 -0.36 4.12
C ALA A 64 -3.20 0.37 5.41
N THR A 65 -1.96 0.87 5.49
CA THR A 65 -1.53 1.67 6.65
C THR A 65 -2.32 2.97 6.83
N GLN A 66 -2.87 3.50 5.74
CA GLN A 66 -3.66 4.74 5.73
C GLN A 66 -5.15 4.49 5.94
N ALA A 67 -5.60 3.23 6.01
CA ALA A 67 -7.01 2.89 6.21
C ALA A 67 -7.58 3.53 7.50
N THR A 68 -6.75 3.67 8.53
CA THR A 68 -7.09 4.36 9.79
C THR A 68 -7.53 5.80 9.60
N ASN A 69 -7.08 6.47 8.54
CA ASN A 69 -7.49 7.84 8.28
C ASN A 69 -8.99 7.95 7.99
N TRP A 70 -9.55 6.93 7.34
CA TRP A 70 -10.92 6.92 6.85
C TRP A 70 -11.82 6.17 7.83
N THR A 71 -11.34 5.06 8.40
CA THR A 71 -12.12 4.27 9.36
C THR A 71 -12.39 5.01 10.67
N ARG A 72 -11.60 6.03 11.04
CA ARG A 72 -11.91 6.89 12.20
C ARG A 72 -13.25 7.61 12.11
N LEU A 73 -13.73 7.85 10.88
CA LEU A 73 -14.98 8.55 10.62
C LEU A 73 -16.19 7.60 10.61
N ALA A 74 -15.97 6.29 10.77
CA ALA A 74 -17.03 5.31 10.77
C ALA A 74 -17.79 5.29 12.10
N ASN A 75 -19.11 5.14 12.02
CA ASN A 75 -19.99 5.10 13.20
C ASN A 75 -19.78 3.83 14.05
N SER A 76 -19.22 2.75 13.49
CA SER A 76 -18.93 1.52 14.22
C SER A 76 -17.78 0.73 13.58
N SER A 77 -17.09 -0.09 14.39
CA SER A 77 -16.01 -0.97 13.91
C SER A 77 -16.50 -1.99 12.88
N ARG A 78 -17.71 -2.53 13.04
CA ARG A 78 -18.29 -3.49 12.08
C ARG A 78 -18.55 -2.82 10.73
N THR A 79 -19.09 -1.61 10.74
CA THR A 79 -19.32 -0.82 9.52
C THR A 79 -17.98 -0.47 8.85
N ALA A 80 -16.97 -0.08 9.63
CA ALA A 80 -15.63 0.20 9.10
C ALA A 80 -15.04 -1.02 8.39
N ILE A 81 -15.11 -2.20 8.99
CA ILE A 81 -14.57 -3.45 8.42
C ILE A 81 -15.33 -3.83 7.15
N LEU A 82 -16.66 -3.92 7.20
CA LEU A 82 -17.47 -4.36 6.06
C LEU A 82 -17.36 -3.38 4.89
N ALA A 83 -17.41 -2.07 5.15
CA ALA A 83 -17.25 -1.06 4.10
C ALA A 83 -15.84 -1.12 3.50
N SER A 84 -14.80 -1.20 4.33
CA SER A 84 -13.42 -1.28 3.82
C SER A 84 -13.19 -2.55 3.02
N MET A 85 -13.62 -3.72 3.51
CA MET A 85 -13.48 -4.99 2.80
C MET A 85 -14.29 -5.01 1.50
N GLY A 86 -15.55 -4.58 1.53
CA GLY A 86 -16.41 -4.56 0.35
C GLY A 86 -15.90 -3.62 -0.73
N SER A 87 -15.59 -2.36 -0.37
CA SER A 87 -15.06 -1.38 -1.32
C SER A 87 -13.69 -1.79 -1.85
N PHE A 88 -12.81 -2.33 -0.99
CA PHE A 88 -11.49 -2.77 -1.40
C PHE A 88 -11.55 -3.98 -2.34
N LEU A 89 -12.37 -4.98 -2.02
CA LEU A 89 -12.50 -6.20 -2.83
C LEU A 89 -13.13 -5.91 -4.19
N ILE A 90 -14.23 -5.13 -4.22
CA ILE A 90 -14.93 -4.82 -5.47
C ILE A 90 -14.08 -3.89 -6.34
N GLY A 91 -13.58 -2.79 -5.76
CA GLY A 91 -12.81 -1.79 -6.51
C GLY A 91 -11.48 -2.34 -7.01
N ASN A 92 -10.63 -2.83 -6.10
CA ASN A 92 -9.30 -3.33 -6.50
C ASN A 92 -9.39 -4.66 -7.22
N GLY A 93 -10.31 -5.55 -6.83
CA GLY A 93 -10.50 -6.82 -7.54
C GLY A 93 -10.87 -6.59 -9.00
N LEU A 94 -11.79 -5.68 -9.29
CA LEU A 94 -12.13 -5.32 -10.66
C LEU A 94 -10.92 -4.77 -11.42
N MET A 95 -10.17 -3.83 -10.82
CA MET A 95 -9.01 -3.22 -11.48
C MET A 95 -7.91 -4.25 -11.78
N ILE A 96 -7.62 -5.17 -10.85
CA ILE A 96 -6.64 -6.24 -11.05
C ILE A 96 -7.09 -7.20 -12.15
N VAL A 97 -8.35 -7.63 -12.11
CA VAL A 97 -8.90 -8.52 -13.13
C VAL A 97 -8.85 -7.87 -14.50
N ALA A 98 -9.28 -6.61 -14.63
CA ALA A 98 -9.25 -5.90 -15.89
C ALA A 98 -7.82 -5.71 -16.42
N GLY A 99 -6.88 -5.32 -15.56
CA GLY A 99 -5.47 -5.19 -15.91
C GLY A 99 -4.88 -6.51 -16.41
N ALA A 100 -5.08 -7.61 -15.66
CA ALA A 100 -4.63 -8.94 -16.07
C ALA A 100 -5.27 -9.40 -17.38
N TRP A 101 -6.57 -9.14 -17.56
CA TRP A 101 -7.32 -9.50 -18.77
C TRP A 101 -6.76 -8.83 -20.02
N CYS A 102 -6.48 -7.53 -19.91
CA CYS A 102 -5.88 -6.76 -20.99
C CYS A 102 -4.41 -7.15 -21.22
N ALA A 103 -3.64 -7.35 -20.14
CA ALA A 103 -2.23 -7.71 -20.23
C ALA A 103 -2.01 -9.07 -20.91
N ILE A 104 -2.89 -10.05 -20.71
CA ILE A 104 -2.80 -11.35 -21.38
C ILE A 104 -2.89 -11.19 -22.91
N VAL A 105 -3.77 -10.32 -23.40
CA VAL A 105 -4.01 -10.15 -24.84
C VAL A 105 -2.98 -9.25 -25.50
N TYR A 106 -2.65 -8.13 -24.87
CA TYR A 106 -1.78 -7.10 -25.47
C TYR A 106 -0.34 -7.17 -25.00
N GLN A 107 -0.02 -8.03 -24.02
CA GLN A 107 1.31 -8.19 -23.42
C GLN A 107 1.89 -6.88 -22.86
N GLN A 108 1.00 -6.00 -22.38
CA GLN A 108 1.36 -4.72 -21.78
C GLN A 108 0.78 -4.59 -20.37
N ALA A 109 1.60 -4.09 -19.44
CA ALA A 109 1.18 -3.86 -18.06
C ALA A 109 0.44 -2.52 -17.88
N ASP A 110 0.70 -1.54 -18.76
CA ASP A 110 0.05 -0.23 -18.72
C ASP A 110 -1.24 -0.21 -19.53
N ILE A 111 -2.36 0.06 -18.84
CA ILE A 111 -3.68 0.19 -19.47
C ILE A 111 -3.74 1.32 -20.51
N VAL A 112 -2.93 2.37 -20.35
CA VAL A 112 -2.87 3.49 -21.30
C VAL A 112 -2.26 3.00 -22.61
N GLU A 113 -1.20 2.21 -22.55
CA GLU A 113 -0.58 1.61 -23.73
C GLU A 113 -1.52 0.61 -24.41
N VAL A 114 -2.24 -0.20 -23.62
CA VAL A 114 -3.30 -1.08 -24.14
C VAL A 114 -4.35 -0.29 -24.91
N LEU A 115 -4.82 0.85 -24.38
CA LEU A 115 -5.82 1.68 -25.07
C LEU A 115 -5.28 2.27 -26.38
N ILE A 116 -3.99 2.61 -26.44
CA ILE A 116 -3.34 3.07 -27.68
C ILE A 116 -3.32 1.92 -28.70
N LEU A 117 -2.94 0.71 -28.29
CA LEU A 117 -2.95 -0.49 -29.16
C LEU A 117 -4.35 -0.86 -29.65
N GLN A 118 -5.39 -0.51 -28.87
CA GLN A 118 -6.80 -0.67 -29.24
C GLN A 118 -7.32 0.42 -30.20
N GLY A 119 -6.48 1.40 -30.59
CA GLY A 119 -6.88 2.51 -31.46
C GLY A 119 -7.61 3.65 -30.73
N LEU A 120 -7.66 3.62 -29.40
CA LEU A 120 -8.35 4.60 -28.56
C LEU A 120 -7.41 5.67 -28.00
N SER A 121 -6.46 6.16 -28.80
CA SER A 121 -5.37 7.03 -28.35
C SER A 121 -5.83 8.32 -27.64
N VAL A 122 -6.92 8.94 -28.10
CA VAL A 122 -7.48 10.14 -27.44
C VAL A 122 -8.03 9.78 -26.06
N ALA A 123 -8.75 8.67 -25.95
CA ALA A 123 -9.27 8.20 -24.67
C ALA A 123 -8.14 7.76 -23.72
N ALA A 124 -7.05 7.19 -24.25
CA ALA A 124 -5.86 6.84 -23.49
C ALA A 124 -5.23 8.07 -22.83
N VAL A 125 -5.04 9.16 -23.58
CA VAL A 125 -4.50 10.42 -23.05
C VAL A 125 -5.43 11.03 -22.00
N ILE A 126 -6.75 11.03 -22.25
CA ILE A 126 -7.73 11.50 -21.27
C ILE A 126 -7.64 10.65 -20.00
N MET A 127 -7.64 9.32 -20.12
CA MET A 127 -7.54 8.40 -19.00
C MET A 127 -6.24 8.61 -18.20
N LEU A 128 -5.11 8.76 -18.89
CA LEU A 128 -3.82 9.06 -18.27
C LEU A 128 -3.91 10.36 -17.45
N CYS A 129 -4.40 11.45 -18.06
CA CYS A 129 -4.55 12.73 -17.38
C CYS A 129 -5.46 12.63 -16.14
N LEU A 130 -6.62 11.99 -16.26
CA LEU A 130 -7.56 11.84 -15.14
C LEU A 130 -6.97 10.96 -14.03
N ASN A 131 -6.29 9.88 -14.38
CA ASN A 131 -5.62 9.00 -13.43
C ASN A 131 -4.51 9.74 -12.66
N LEU A 132 -3.65 10.47 -13.38
CA LEU A 132 -2.57 11.25 -12.77
C LEU A 132 -3.13 12.32 -11.83
N LEU A 133 -4.16 13.06 -12.25
CA LEU A 133 -4.74 14.14 -11.44
C LEU A 133 -5.46 13.63 -10.18
N THR A 134 -6.15 12.49 -10.27
CA THR A 134 -6.91 11.94 -9.13
C THR A 134 -6.02 11.29 -8.07
N ILE A 135 -4.93 10.62 -8.47
CA ILE A 135 -4.06 9.89 -7.54
C ILE A 135 -2.89 10.73 -7.04
N GLN A 136 -2.28 11.58 -7.88
CA GLN A 136 -1.06 12.30 -7.48
C GLN A 136 -1.31 13.33 -6.37
N GLY A 137 -2.45 14.02 -6.40
CA GLY A 137 -2.79 15.06 -5.42
C GLY A 137 -2.81 14.54 -3.98
N PRO A 138 -3.61 13.50 -3.66
CA PRO A 138 -3.59 12.87 -2.34
C PRO A 138 -2.23 12.24 -1.99
N THR A 139 -1.55 11.64 -2.96
CA THR A 139 -0.25 10.98 -2.73
C THR A 139 0.82 11.98 -2.28
N ILE A 140 0.98 13.08 -3.02
CA ILE A 140 1.97 14.10 -2.69
C ILE A 140 1.61 14.82 -1.39
N TYR A 141 0.31 14.95 -1.09
CA TYR A 141 -0.14 15.48 0.20
C TYR A 141 0.31 14.59 1.36
N ASN A 142 0.07 13.28 1.28
CA ASN A 142 0.39 12.35 2.36
C ASN A 142 1.91 12.25 2.59
N VAL A 143 2.70 12.22 1.51
CA VAL A 143 4.17 12.26 1.60
C VAL A 143 4.65 13.57 2.23
N SER A 144 4.10 14.71 1.81
CA SER A 144 4.48 16.01 2.38
C SER A 144 4.12 16.13 3.85
N ALA A 145 2.94 15.64 4.25
CA ALA A 145 2.50 15.63 5.64
C ALA A 145 3.40 14.73 6.50
N ALA A 146 3.74 13.53 6.01
CA ALA A 146 4.69 12.64 6.68
C ALA A 146 6.07 13.31 6.85
N ALA A 147 6.56 14.00 5.81
CA ALA A 147 7.81 14.75 5.88
C ALA A 147 7.77 15.91 6.89
N CYS A 148 6.65 16.65 6.96
CA CYS A 148 6.42 17.70 7.95
C CYS A 148 6.51 17.15 9.38
N HIS A 149 5.87 16.02 9.65
CA HIS A 149 5.91 15.38 10.96
C HIS A 149 7.29 14.83 11.31
N LEU A 150 8.00 14.25 10.34
CA LEU A 150 9.35 13.72 10.53
C LEU A 150 10.36 14.83 10.85
N LEU A 151 10.32 15.92 10.09
CA LEU A 151 11.25 17.05 10.23
C LEU A 151 10.78 18.11 11.24
N ARG A 152 9.60 17.92 11.86
CA ARG A 152 8.93 18.90 12.74
C ARG A 152 8.89 20.30 12.11
N SER A 153 8.50 20.37 10.84
CA SER A 153 8.50 21.58 10.04
C SER A 153 7.11 21.89 9.48
N GLU A 154 6.70 23.14 9.60
CA GLU A 154 5.45 23.66 9.02
C GLU A 154 5.59 24.02 7.53
N ARG A 155 6.79 23.86 6.93
CA ARG A 155 7.09 24.24 5.54
C ARG A 155 6.60 23.21 4.52
N ARG A 156 5.30 22.92 4.55
CA ARG A 156 4.66 21.92 3.68
C ARG A 156 4.94 22.16 2.20
N ARG A 157 4.86 23.41 1.71
CA ARG A 157 5.09 23.74 0.30
C ARG A 157 6.49 23.32 -0.19
N THR A 158 7.53 23.59 0.62
CA THR A 158 8.91 23.23 0.30
C THR A 158 9.08 21.71 0.28
N LEU A 159 8.47 21.02 1.24
CA LEU A 159 8.52 19.55 1.32
C LEU A 159 7.75 18.87 0.18
N THR A 160 6.66 19.47 -0.28
CA THR A 160 5.94 19.02 -1.49
C THR A 160 6.83 19.10 -2.72
N LEU A 161 7.50 20.24 -2.93
CA LEU A 161 8.39 20.43 -4.07
C LEU A 161 9.61 19.50 -4.01
N ALA A 162 10.19 19.31 -2.81
CA ALA A 162 11.28 18.37 -2.62
C ALA A 162 10.87 16.93 -2.90
N ALA A 163 9.70 16.49 -2.39
CA ALA A 163 9.17 15.16 -2.64
C ALA A 163 8.86 14.93 -4.14
N ALA A 164 8.30 15.93 -4.83
CA ALA A 164 8.11 15.89 -6.28
C ALA A 164 9.45 15.74 -7.02
N GLY A 165 10.46 16.53 -6.63
CA GLY A 165 11.79 16.46 -7.23
C GLY A 165 12.43 15.08 -7.08
N VAL A 166 12.38 14.50 -5.88
CA VAL A 166 12.88 13.14 -5.63
C VAL A 166 12.13 12.12 -6.48
N GLY A 167 10.80 12.22 -6.57
CA GLY A 167 9.98 11.35 -7.41
C GLY A 167 10.35 11.42 -8.90
N ILE A 168 10.58 12.62 -9.42
CA ILE A 168 11.02 12.83 -10.82
C ILE A 168 12.41 12.23 -11.06
N VAL A 169 13.35 12.45 -10.14
CA VAL A 169 14.70 11.87 -10.26
C VAL A 169 14.65 10.35 -10.25
N LEU A 170 13.85 9.74 -9.37
CA LEU A 170 13.65 8.29 -9.34
C LEU A 170 12.99 7.78 -10.63
N ALA A 171 11.98 8.50 -11.15
CA ALA A 171 11.33 8.15 -12.41
C ALA A 171 12.32 8.17 -13.59
N ILE A 172 13.16 9.20 -13.69
CA ILE A 172 14.24 9.29 -14.69
C ILE A 172 15.27 8.16 -14.48
N GLY A 173 15.54 7.79 -13.23
CA GLY A 173 16.42 6.69 -12.86
C GLY A 173 15.91 5.28 -13.19
N GLY A 174 14.79 5.15 -13.90
CA GLY A 174 14.29 3.85 -14.36
C GLY A 174 13.49 3.09 -13.31
N MET A 175 12.84 3.79 -12.37
CA MET A 175 12.00 3.13 -11.34
C MET A 175 10.91 2.23 -11.93
N TYR A 176 10.49 2.48 -13.17
CA TYR A 176 9.55 1.65 -13.92
C TYR A 176 10.04 0.19 -14.06
N GLU A 177 11.31 -0.02 -14.44
CA GLU A 177 11.92 -1.34 -14.57
C GLU A 177 12.07 -2.04 -13.20
N MET A 178 12.17 -1.24 -12.14
CA MET A 178 12.31 -1.71 -10.75
C MET A 178 10.96 -1.88 -10.03
N LEU A 179 9.83 -1.81 -10.73
CA LEU A 179 8.50 -1.89 -10.11
C LEU A 179 8.30 -3.19 -9.33
N ILE A 180 8.61 -4.35 -9.95
CA ILE A 180 8.48 -5.67 -9.30
C ILE A 180 9.31 -5.78 -8.02
N PRO A 181 10.65 -5.57 -8.05
CA PRO A 181 11.46 -5.65 -6.83
C PRO A 181 11.05 -4.61 -5.79
N PHE A 182 10.57 -3.44 -6.22
CA PHE A 182 10.04 -2.42 -5.30
C PHE A 182 8.75 -2.85 -4.61
N LEU A 183 7.79 -3.45 -5.33
CA LEU A 183 6.57 -4.00 -4.74
C LEU A 183 6.89 -5.14 -3.77
N VAL A 184 7.85 -6.00 -4.10
CA VAL A 184 8.32 -7.05 -3.19
C VAL A 184 8.93 -6.44 -1.91
N LEU A 185 9.77 -5.42 -2.06
CA LEU A 185 10.37 -4.70 -0.95
C LEU A 185 9.30 -4.06 -0.04
N LEU A 186 8.32 -3.35 -0.62
CA LEU A 186 7.21 -2.76 0.13
C LEU A 186 6.38 -3.82 0.86
N GLY A 187 6.11 -4.94 0.20
CA GLY A 187 5.40 -6.09 0.77
C GLY A 187 6.17 -6.75 1.92
N SER A 188 7.49 -6.65 1.96
CA SER A 188 8.31 -7.19 3.05
C SER A 188 8.46 -6.23 4.23
N ILE A 189 8.59 -4.93 3.98
CA ILE A 189 8.96 -3.93 5.00
C ILE A 189 7.73 -3.35 5.71
N ILE A 190 6.63 -3.11 5.01
CA ILE A 190 5.47 -2.43 5.62
C ILE A 190 4.68 -3.35 6.57
N PRO A 191 4.34 -4.61 6.21
CA PRO A 191 3.52 -5.48 7.06
C PRO A 191 4.07 -5.77 8.47
N PRO A 192 5.39 -5.92 8.70
CA PRO A 192 5.95 -6.05 10.05
C PRO A 192 5.50 -4.97 11.03
N ILE A 193 5.24 -3.74 10.58
CA ILE A 193 4.73 -2.64 11.43
C ILE A 193 3.37 -3.03 12.03
N GLY A 194 2.50 -3.62 11.21
CA GLY A 194 1.22 -4.15 11.65
C GLY A 194 1.38 -5.21 12.72
N GLY A 195 2.31 -6.16 12.55
CA GLY A 195 2.58 -7.20 13.56
C GLY A 195 2.96 -6.66 14.93
N VAL A 196 3.81 -5.62 14.99
CA VAL A 196 4.18 -4.95 16.25
C VAL A 196 2.97 -4.25 16.87
N ILE A 197 2.17 -3.53 16.08
CA ILE A 197 0.99 -2.80 16.59
C ILE A 197 -0.08 -3.78 17.12
N LEU A 198 -0.32 -4.88 16.41
CA LEU A 198 -1.26 -5.93 16.81
C LEU A 198 -0.80 -6.57 18.14
N ALA A 199 0.48 -6.91 18.24
CA ALA A 199 1.07 -7.48 19.46
C ALA A 199 0.99 -6.49 20.64
N ASP A 200 1.30 -5.21 20.43
CA ASP A 200 1.16 -4.20 21.50
C ASP A 200 -0.29 -4.05 21.97
N TYR A 201 -1.23 -4.01 21.03
CA TYR A 201 -2.63 -3.81 21.35
C TYR A 201 -3.24 -4.99 22.12
N TRP A 202 -3.14 -6.21 21.59
CA TRP A 202 -3.77 -7.38 22.19
C TRP A 202 -2.98 -7.91 23.38
N PHE A 203 -1.66 -8.01 23.27
CA PHE A 203 -0.83 -8.66 24.29
C PHE A 203 -0.34 -7.68 25.36
N ALA A 204 0.26 -6.56 24.97
CA ALA A 204 0.84 -5.64 25.96
C ALA A 204 -0.23 -4.83 26.71
N ARG A 205 -1.34 -4.48 26.04
CA ARG A 205 -2.41 -3.60 26.59
C ARG A 205 -3.78 -4.27 26.74
N GLY A 206 -3.89 -5.57 26.48
CA GLY A 206 -5.13 -6.32 26.72
C GLY A 206 -6.35 -5.80 25.94
N GLY A 207 -6.14 -5.22 24.76
CA GLY A 207 -7.20 -4.69 23.90
C GLY A 207 -7.74 -3.31 24.31
N ARG A 208 -7.12 -2.61 25.26
CA ARG A 208 -7.55 -1.26 25.68
C ARG A 208 -6.40 -0.26 25.61
N TYR A 209 -6.39 0.57 24.56
CA TYR A 209 -5.49 1.73 24.54
C TYR A 209 -6.06 2.84 25.45
N PRO A 210 -5.21 3.47 26.29
CA PRO A 210 -5.61 4.67 27.00
C PRO A 210 -5.89 5.81 26.02
N LEU A 211 -6.79 6.73 26.39
CA LEU A 211 -7.03 7.95 25.61
C LEU A 211 -5.70 8.70 25.41
N LEU A 212 -5.48 9.25 24.21
CA LEU A 212 -4.25 9.95 23.83
C LEU A 212 -3.82 11.03 24.85
N GLN A 213 -4.79 11.74 25.44
CA GLN A 213 -4.58 12.76 26.46
C GLN A 213 -3.94 12.24 27.76
N ASN A 214 -4.12 10.96 28.07
CA ASN A 214 -3.63 10.32 29.30
C ASN A 214 -2.45 9.37 29.03
N ALA A 215 -2.06 9.20 27.76
CA ALA A 215 -1.02 8.26 27.37
C ALA A 215 0.36 8.90 27.50
N ARG A 216 1.17 8.45 28.47
CA ARG A 216 2.62 8.74 28.49
C ARG A 216 3.32 7.79 27.53
N LEU A 217 3.57 8.25 26.31
CA LEU A 217 4.28 7.49 25.29
C LEU A 217 5.78 7.81 25.37
N PRO A 218 6.68 6.82 25.44
CA PRO A 218 8.11 7.06 25.31
C PRO A 218 8.42 7.65 23.93
N ARG A 219 9.44 8.51 23.85
CA ARG A 219 9.87 9.11 22.57
C ARG A 219 10.21 8.06 21.51
N PHE A 220 10.81 6.94 21.93
CA PHE A 220 11.13 5.81 21.08
C PHE A 220 10.80 4.50 21.81
N ASN A 221 9.97 3.65 21.20
CA ASN A 221 9.79 2.28 21.65
C ASN A 221 10.86 1.39 21.00
N TRP A 222 12.04 1.33 21.61
CA TRP A 222 13.16 0.54 21.08
C TRP A 222 12.83 -0.95 20.95
N LEU A 223 11.99 -1.50 21.83
CA LEU A 223 11.52 -2.88 21.74
C LEU A 223 10.66 -3.08 20.47
N GLY A 224 9.76 -2.14 20.20
CA GLY A 224 8.93 -2.13 18.98
C GLY A 224 9.76 -1.97 17.71
N LEU A 225 10.73 -1.04 17.72
CA LEU A 225 11.63 -0.81 16.59
C LEU A 225 12.53 -2.01 16.32
N GLY A 226 13.07 -2.66 17.36
CA GLY A 226 13.88 -3.87 17.23
C GLY A 226 13.07 -5.06 16.71
N ALA A 227 11.85 -5.25 17.21
CA ALA A 227 10.94 -6.28 16.72
C ALA A 227 10.54 -6.06 15.25
N TYR A 228 10.26 -4.81 14.88
CA TYR A 228 10.01 -4.41 13.49
C TYR A 228 11.22 -4.70 12.59
N ALA A 229 12.42 -4.24 12.97
CA ALA A 229 13.62 -4.41 12.17
C ALA A 229 13.93 -5.90 11.94
N THR A 230 13.80 -6.71 12.99
CA THR A 230 13.98 -8.17 12.91
C THR A 230 12.93 -8.79 11.97
N GLY A 231 11.66 -8.41 12.12
CA GLY A 231 10.59 -8.89 11.25
C GLY A 231 10.80 -8.50 9.77
N ALA A 232 11.24 -7.28 9.49
CA ALA A 232 11.50 -6.81 8.13
C ALA A 232 12.68 -7.54 7.48
N VAL A 233 13.79 -7.74 8.20
CA VAL A 233 14.96 -8.48 7.70
C VAL A 233 14.59 -9.94 7.42
N VAL A 234 13.89 -10.60 8.35
CA VAL A 234 13.48 -12.00 8.16
C VAL A 234 12.44 -12.12 7.04
N ALA A 235 11.52 -11.17 6.89
CA ALA A 235 10.58 -11.13 5.78
C ALA A 235 11.30 -11.00 4.43
N TYR A 236 12.29 -10.11 4.32
CA TYR A 236 13.03 -9.87 3.09
C TYR A 236 13.89 -11.06 2.67
N LEU A 237 14.48 -11.77 3.63
CA LEU A 237 15.33 -12.94 3.38
C LEU A 237 14.54 -14.25 3.23
N SER A 238 13.24 -14.25 3.55
CA SER A 238 12.44 -15.46 3.55
C SER A 238 11.99 -15.85 2.14
N PRO A 239 12.10 -17.13 1.74
CA PRO A 239 11.56 -17.63 0.47
C PRO A 239 10.02 -17.79 0.50
N TRP A 240 9.40 -17.63 1.67
CA TRP A 240 7.96 -17.71 1.86
C TRP A 240 7.27 -16.38 1.56
N ILE A 241 5.98 -16.29 1.85
CA ILE A 241 5.18 -15.06 1.70
C ILE A 241 5.70 -14.02 2.70
N ALA A 242 6.54 -13.09 2.23
CA ALA A 242 7.23 -12.11 3.05
C ALA A 242 6.30 -11.33 4.01
N PRO A 243 5.10 -10.85 3.61
CA PRO A 243 4.16 -10.19 4.51
C PRO A 243 3.78 -11.04 5.75
N LEU A 244 3.49 -12.33 5.55
CA LEU A 244 3.05 -13.23 6.62
C LEU A 244 4.18 -13.51 7.60
N VAL A 245 5.38 -13.75 7.07
CA VAL A 245 6.59 -13.95 7.87
C VAL A 245 6.89 -12.69 8.66
N GLY A 246 6.85 -11.52 8.01
CA GLY A 246 7.13 -10.23 8.63
C GLY A 246 6.20 -9.91 9.79
N ILE A 247 4.88 -10.07 9.59
CA ILE A 247 3.87 -9.86 10.64
C ILE A 247 4.09 -10.83 11.80
N SER A 248 4.30 -12.12 11.50
CA SER A 248 4.40 -13.16 12.53
C SER A 248 5.67 -12.99 13.36
N VAL A 249 6.82 -12.80 12.70
CA VAL A 249 8.12 -12.61 13.37
C VAL A 249 8.11 -11.33 14.19
N SER A 250 7.63 -10.21 13.64
CA SER A 250 7.62 -8.95 14.40
C SER A 250 6.70 -9.01 15.61
N ALA A 251 5.54 -9.67 15.50
CA ALA A 251 4.62 -9.89 16.62
C ALA A 251 5.25 -10.77 17.71
N LEU A 252 5.84 -11.91 17.33
CA LEU A 252 6.47 -12.85 18.28
C LEU A 252 7.67 -12.24 18.99
N VAL A 253 8.54 -11.55 18.25
CA VAL A 253 9.71 -10.87 18.82
C VAL A 253 9.26 -9.76 19.76
N TYR A 254 8.23 -8.99 19.41
CA TYR A 254 7.69 -7.97 20.31
C TYR A 254 7.15 -8.56 21.62
N ILE A 255 6.40 -9.66 21.53
CA ILE A 255 5.87 -10.37 22.71
C ILE A 255 7.02 -10.89 23.58
N ALA A 256 8.02 -11.54 22.98
CA ALA A 256 9.18 -12.07 23.68
C ALA A 256 9.96 -10.96 24.41
N LEU A 257 10.27 -9.86 23.71
CA LEU A 257 10.95 -8.71 24.27
C LEU A 257 10.15 -8.07 25.41
N THR A 258 8.84 -7.94 25.24
CA THR A 258 7.95 -7.37 26.28
C THR A 258 7.90 -8.26 27.52
N LEU A 259 7.85 -9.59 27.35
CA LEU A 259 7.90 -10.56 28.45
C LEU A 259 9.24 -10.52 29.19
N LEU A 260 10.36 -10.41 28.46
CA LEU A 260 11.70 -10.31 29.04
C LEU A 260 11.89 -9.01 29.80
N SER A 261 11.43 -7.86 29.28
CA SER A 261 11.49 -6.59 30.01
C SER A 261 10.55 -6.57 31.22
N LYS A 262 9.38 -7.21 31.17
CA LYS A 262 8.50 -7.39 32.34
C LYS A 262 9.08 -8.33 33.40
N ARG A 263 10.07 -9.16 33.06
CA ARG A 263 10.84 -10.00 34.00
C ARG A 263 12.08 -9.30 34.58
N GLN A 264 12.49 -8.16 34.02
CA GLN A 264 13.58 -7.32 34.53
C GLN A 264 13.21 -6.20 35.55
N PRO A 265 12.04 -6.13 36.22
CA PRO A 265 11.82 -5.13 37.25
C PRO A 265 12.42 -5.61 38.58
N ALA A 266 13.76 -5.48 38.75
CA ALA A 266 14.49 -5.38 40.04
C ALA A 266 16.00 -5.69 39.90
N ALA A 267 16.73 -5.02 39.01
CA ALA A 267 18.21 -5.11 39.02
C ALA A 267 18.93 -3.76 38.89
N VAL A 268 18.20 -2.64 38.82
CA VAL A 268 18.78 -1.28 38.63
C VAL A 268 18.23 -0.28 39.66
N ALA A 269 17.55 -0.74 40.71
CA ALA A 269 17.07 0.13 41.81
C ALA A 269 17.96 0.11 43.06
N GLU A 270 19.01 -0.71 43.08
CA GLU A 270 20.08 -0.68 44.09
C GLU A 270 21.37 -0.25 43.40
N GLN A 271 21.55 1.06 43.25
CA GLN A 271 22.85 1.75 43.20
C GLN A 271 22.61 3.19 42.74
N GLU A 272 22.20 4.04 43.67
CA GLU A 272 22.88 5.33 43.83
C GLU A 272 22.77 5.77 45.31
N PRO A 273 23.90 6.08 45.96
CA PRO A 273 23.97 6.50 47.36
C PRO A 273 23.50 7.94 47.60
#